data_AF-A0A9X4QLV7-F1
#
_entry.id   AF-A0A9X4QLV7-F1
#
_cell.length_a   1.000
_cell.length_b   1.000
_cell.length_c   1.000
_cell.angle_alpha   90.00
_cell.angle_beta   90.00
_cell.angle_gamma   90.00
#
_symmetry.space_group_name_H-M   'P 1'
#
loop_
_entity.id
_entity.type
_entity.pdbx_description
1 polymer ?
#
loop_
_entity_poly.entity_id
_entity_poly.type
_entity_poly.pdbx_seq_one_letter_code
_entity_poly.pdbx_strand_id
1 'polypeptide(L)'
;MTYEFEVPLARQVDMAFRQMEGELKGMTAGTIVLQVRNDTVGKFGIRHLPVDLAERRTTGDAKPEGLTDGSIGELRKAAVESIKRKTSWTHGEVTYDFGIKHGKLYLSVTFESNYNMANVLFHVNNRKLGKRDRSGEH
;
A
#
# COMPACT_ATOMS: atom_id res chain seq x y z
N MET A 1 -24.20 -18.90 13.25
CA MET A 1 -23.97 -18.04 12.06
C MET A 1 -23.22 -16.82 12.53
N THR A 2 -21.89 -16.88 12.51
CA THR A 2 -21.03 -15.77 12.92
C THR A 2 -20.96 -14.79 11.76
N TYR A 3 -21.57 -13.62 11.93
CA TYR A 3 -21.33 -12.49 11.04
C TYR A 3 -19.93 -11.95 11.40
N GLU A 4 -18.90 -12.39 10.68
CA GLU A 4 -17.63 -11.66 10.68
C GLU A 4 -17.90 -10.33 10.00
N PHE A 5 -17.96 -9.25 10.80
CA PHE A 5 -17.98 -7.90 10.28
C PHE A 5 -16.60 -7.63 9.67
N GLU A 6 -16.42 -7.98 8.39
CA GLU A 6 -15.23 -7.60 7.65
C GLU A 6 -15.17 -6.07 7.56
N VAL A 7 -14.16 -5.50 8.20
CA VAL A 7 -13.93 -4.06 8.17
C VAL A 7 -13.63 -3.66 6.73
N PRO A 8 -14.34 -2.68 6.14
CA PRO A 8 -14.09 -2.29 4.75
C PRO A 8 -12.63 -1.89 4.52
N LEU A 9 -12.06 -2.24 3.36
CA LEU A 9 -10.67 -1.92 3.01
C LEU A 9 -10.33 -0.43 3.21
N ALA A 10 -11.23 0.46 2.82
CA ALA A 10 -11.09 1.91 3.01
C ALA A 10 -10.93 2.30 4.50
N ARG A 11 -11.57 1.57 5.42
CA ARG A 11 -11.45 1.78 6.87
C ARG A 11 -10.15 1.18 7.40
N GLN A 12 -9.71 0.04 6.89
CA GLN A 12 -8.41 -0.54 7.24
C GLN A 12 -7.26 0.40 6.82
N VAL A 13 -7.37 1.04 5.65
CA VAL A 13 -6.43 2.05 5.17
C VAL A 13 -6.40 3.26 6.10
N ASP A 14 -7.56 3.79 6.51
CA ASP A 14 -7.63 4.88 7.52
C ASP A 14 -6.91 4.51 8.82
N MET A 15 -7.08 3.28 9.29
CA MET A 15 -6.42 2.78 10.50
C MET A 15 -4.90 2.67 10.34
N ALA A 16 -4.42 2.15 9.21
CA ALA A 16 -2.99 2.06 8.90
C ALA A 16 -2.34 3.46 8.90
N PHE A 17 -3.00 4.45 8.27
CA PHE A 17 -2.50 5.83 8.27
C PHE A 17 -2.44 6.44 9.67
N ARG A 18 -3.43 6.19 10.53
CA ARG A 18 -3.41 6.67 11.93
C ARG A 18 -2.24 6.08 12.73
N GLN A 19 -1.90 4.81 12.48
CA GLN A 19 -0.77 4.19 13.16
C GLN A 19 0.58 4.79 12.71
N MET A 20 0.66 5.21 11.44
CA MET A 20 1.83 5.85 10.85
C MET A 20 1.90 7.37 11.10
N GLU A 21 0.85 8.00 11.62
CA GLU A 21 0.74 9.46 11.77
C GLU A 21 1.90 10.07 12.58
N GLY A 22 2.34 9.38 13.64
CA GLY A 22 3.47 9.81 14.46
C GLY A 22 4.82 9.80 13.71
N GLU A 23 5.01 8.87 12.79
CA GLU A 23 6.22 8.77 11.96
C GLU A 23 6.19 9.76 10.79
N LEU A 24 5.01 10.03 10.23
CA LEU A 24 4.82 10.99 9.15
C LEU A 24 5.04 12.43 9.61
N LYS A 25 4.80 12.74 10.88
CA LYS A 25 4.94 14.09 11.44
C LYS A 25 6.39 14.56 11.31
N GLY A 26 6.59 15.71 10.66
CA GLY A 26 7.91 16.26 10.42
C GLY A 26 8.66 15.68 9.21
N MET A 27 8.10 14.70 8.51
CA MET A 27 8.66 14.25 7.22
C MET A 27 8.37 15.28 6.12
N THR A 28 9.36 15.59 5.30
CA THR A 28 9.20 16.48 4.13
C THR A 28 8.81 15.70 2.88
N ALA A 29 9.26 14.46 2.75
CA ALA A 29 8.90 13.56 1.65
C ALA A 29 9.09 12.10 2.04
N GLY A 30 8.36 11.20 1.38
CA GLY A 30 8.42 9.77 1.65
C GLY A 30 7.48 8.97 0.77
N THR A 31 7.59 7.66 0.88
CA THR A 31 6.73 6.73 0.15
C THR A 31 6.04 5.80 1.15
N ILE A 32 4.71 5.83 1.21
CA ILE A 32 3.92 4.91 2.03
C ILE A 32 3.54 3.73 1.14
N VAL A 33 3.72 2.50 1.65
CA VAL A 33 3.42 1.27 0.91
C VAL A 33 2.40 0.46 1.70
N LEU A 34 1.32 0.03 1.05
CA LEU A 34 0.29 -0.86 1.61
C LEU A 34 0.18 -2.12 0.76
N GLN A 35 0.26 -3.28 1.39
CA GLN A 35 0.02 -4.58 0.78
C GLN A 35 -1.37 -5.05 1.12
N VAL A 36 -2.18 -5.31 0.09
CA VAL A 36 -3.57 -5.72 0.21
C VAL A 36 -3.74 -7.11 -0.40
N ARG A 37 -4.46 -7.97 0.31
CA ARG A 37 -4.79 -9.33 -0.11
C ARG A 37 -6.19 -9.68 0.35
N ASN A 38 -7.05 -10.13 -0.55
CA ASN A 38 -8.47 -10.42 -0.29
C ASN A 38 -9.14 -9.29 0.50
N ASP A 39 -9.04 -8.04 0.02
CA ASP A 39 -9.64 -6.86 0.65
C ASP A 39 -9.16 -6.57 2.09
N THR A 40 -8.04 -7.18 2.49
CA THR A 40 -7.41 -7.00 3.79
C THR A 40 -6.03 -6.39 3.64
N VAL A 41 -5.75 -5.33 4.41
CA VAL A 41 -4.39 -4.75 4.52
C VAL A 41 -3.54 -5.68 5.37
N GLY A 42 -2.57 -6.35 4.75
CA GLY A 42 -1.67 -7.29 5.42
C GLY A 42 -0.45 -6.62 6.02
N LYS A 43 0.23 -5.77 5.23
CA LYS A 43 1.45 -5.07 5.65
C LYS A 43 1.39 -3.63 5.18
N PHE A 44 1.87 -2.72 6.00
CA PHE A 44 2.04 -1.32 5.62
C PHE A 44 3.35 -0.79 6.20
N GLY A 45 3.85 0.30 5.64
CA GLY A 45 5.03 0.96 6.17
C GLY A 45 5.41 2.20 5.37
N ILE A 46 6.42 2.90 5.87
CA ILE A 46 6.94 4.14 5.30
C ILE A 46 8.37 3.88 4.83
N ARG A 47 8.68 4.29 3.61
CA ARG A 47 10.04 4.39 3.11
C ARG A 47 10.43 5.86 3.17
N HIS A 48 11.42 6.16 4.01
CA HIS A 48 12.05 7.47 4.01
C HIS A 48 12.81 7.62 2.69
N LEU A 49 12.51 8.66 1.93
CA LEU A 49 13.40 9.05 0.85
C LEU A 49 14.76 9.43 1.46
N PRO A 50 15.88 9.19 0.74
CA PRO A 50 17.18 9.60 1.23
C PRO A 50 17.09 11.06 1.64
N VAL A 51 17.40 11.34 2.92
CA VAL A 51 17.55 12.71 3.42
C VAL A 51 18.41 13.43 2.40
N ASP A 52 17.91 14.53 1.84
CA ASP A 52 18.68 15.38 0.95
C ASP A 52 19.95 15.78 1.72
N LEU A 53 21.03 15.03 1.50
CA LEU A 53 22.37 15.33 2.02
C LEU A 53 22.93 16.61 1.36
N ALA A 54 22.12 17.21 0.47
CA ALA A 54 22.26 18.52 -0.12
C ALA A 54 21.57 19.62 0.72
N GLU A 55 21.51 19.52 2.05
CA GLU A 55 21.62 20.73 2.89
C GLU A 55 23.01 21.36 2.71
N ARG A 56 23.30 21.77 1.47
CA ARG A 56 24.29 22.79 1.20
C ARG A 56 23.68 24.06 1.77
N ARG A 57 24.06 24.35 3.02
CA ARG A 57 23.91 25.64 3.70
C ARG A 57 23.97 26.77 2.67
N THR A 58 22.82 27.24 2.25
CA THR A 58 22.67 28.54 1.64
C THR A 58 21.78 29.31 2.60
N THR A 59 22.48 29.94 3.54
CA THR A 59 22.16 31.19 4.19
C THR A 59 20.71 31.68 4.01
N GLY A 60 19.85 31.44 5.00
CA GLY A 60 18.70 32.31 5.28
C GLY A 60 17.29 31.77 5.03
N ASP A 61 17.10 30.63 4.37
CA ASP A 61 15.75 30.10 4.18
C ASP A 61 15.29 29.25 5.38
N ALA A 62 14.07 29.52 5.84
CA ALA A 62 13.44 28.85 6.96
C ALA A 62 13.48 27.33 6.79
N LYS A 63 13.71 26.59 7.89
CA LYS A 63 13.61 25.12 7.90
C LYS A 63 12.32 24.70 7.16
N PRO A 64 12.38 23.80 6.17
CA PRO A 64 11.16 23.32 5.53
C PRO A 64 10.29 22.71 6.62
N GLU A 65 9.14 23.32 6.87
CA GLU A 65 8.15 22.78 7.78
C GLU A 65 7.70 21.43 7.19
N GLY A 66 8.04 20.35 7.89
CA GLY A 66 7.61 19.01 7.50
C GLY A 66 6.09 18.88 7.56
N LEU A 67 5.58 17.68 7.31
CA LEU A 67 4.15 17.41 7.36
C LEU A 67 3.55 17.87 8.69
N THR A 68 2.61 18.81 8.59
CA THR A 68 1.76 19.26 9.70
C THR A 68 0.57 18.32 9.88
N ASP A 69 -0.09 18.38 11.04
CA ASP A 69 -1.27 17.55 11.33
C ASP A 69 -2.39 17.77 10.28
N GLY A 70 -2.51 18.99 9.73
CA GLY A 70 -3.43 19.31 8.65
C GLY A 70 -3.09 18.59 7.34
N SER A 71 -1.83 18.67 6.90
CA SER A 71 -1.36 18.00 5.69
C SER A 71 -1.47 16.47 5.79
N ILE A 72 -1.24 15.89 6.98
CA ILE A 72 -1.43 14.46 7.21
C ILE A 72 -2.92 14.08 7.10
N GLY A 73 -3.81 14.94 7.60
CA GLY A 73 -5.26 14.77 7.43
C GLY A 73 -5.68 14.76 5.95
N GLU A 74 -5.13 15.65 5.14
CA GLU A 74 -5.36 15.70 3.69
C GLU A 74 -4.82 14.45 2.98
N LEU A 75 -3.59 14.04 3.31
CA LEU A 75 -2.97 12.81 2.81
C LEU A 75 -3.83 11.58 3.10
N ARG A 76 -4.28 11.43 4.35
CA ARG A 76 -5.14 10.33 4.78
C ARG A 76 -6.47 10.33 4.03
N LYS A 77 -7.11 11.50 3.89
CA LYS A 77 -8.38 11.63 3.15
C LYS A 77 -8.20 11.21 1.69
N ALA A 78 -7.15 11.70 1.04
CA ALA A 78 -6.84 11.34 -0.35
C ALA A 78 -6.56 9.84 -0.51
N ALA A 79 -5.86 9.23 0.45
CA ALA A 79 -5.57 7.80 0.43
C ALA A 79 -6.84 6.93 0.56
N VAL A 80 -7.76 7.31 1.44
CA VAL A 80 -9.05 6.62 1.60
C VAL A 80 -9.92 6.79 0.36
N GLU A 81 -9.94 8.00 -0.23
CA GLU A 81 -10.70 8.28 -1.45
C GLU A 81 -10.15 7.52 -2.67
N SER A 82 -8.83 7.36 -2.79
CA SER A 82 -8.24 6.62 -3.91
C SER A 82 -8.67 5.15 -3.91
N ILE A 83 -8.78 4.53 -2.73
CA ILE A 83 -9.25 3.15 -2.55
C ILE A 83 -10.73 3.02 -2.88
N LYS A 84 -11.57 3.95 -2.40
CA LYS A 84 -13.02 3.93 -2.68
C LYS A 84 -13.35 4.01 -4.17
N ARG A 85 -12.50 4.63 -4.97
CA ARG A 85 -12.67 4.73 -6.43
C ARG A 85 -12.35 3.42 -7.18
N LYS A 86 -11.72 2.44 -6.52
CA LYS A 86 -11.40 1.14 -7.11
C LYS A 86 -12.43 0.10 -6.69
N THR A 87 -13.25 -0.35 -7.65
CA THR A 87 -14.38 -1.25 -7.37
C THR A 87 -14.04 -2.74 -7.53
N SER A 88 -12.99 -3.08 -8.29
CA SER A 88 -12.64 -4.48 -8.63
C SER A 88 -11.21 -4.85 -8.23
N TRP A 89 -10.57 -4.07 -7.36
CA TRP A 89 -9.19 -4.29 -6.94
C TRP A 89 -9.18 -4.85 -5.52
N THR A 90 -8.82 -6.12 -5.39
CA THR A 90 -8.89 -6.86 -4.12
C THR A 90 -7.51 -7.32 -3.63
N HIS A 91 -6.49 -7.20 -4.47
CA HIS A 91 -5.14 -7.73 -4.26
C HIS A 91 -4.07 -6.89 -4.95
N GLY A 92 -2.98 -6.63 -4.24
CA GLY A 92 -1.81 -5.98 -4.81
C GLY A 92 -1.09 -5.07 -3.82
N GLU A 93 -0.34 -4.12 -4.36
CA GLU A 93 0.35 -3.10 -3.61
C GLU A 93 -0.18 -1.71 -3.98
N VAL A 94 -0.36 -0.85 -2.98
CA VAL A 94 -0.67 0.56 -3.17
C VAL A 94 0.49 1.37 -2.62
N THR A 95 0.99 2.27 -3.45
CA THR A 95 2.11 3.13 -3.13
C THR A 95 1.65 4.59 -3.18
N TYR A 96 1.89 5.31 -2.09
CA TYR A 96 1.59 6.73 -1.95
C TYR A 96 2.90 7.50 -1.81
N ASP A 97 3.33 8.15 -2.88
CA ASP A 97 4.51 9.00 -2.88
C ASP A 97 4.09 10.43 -2.53
N PHE A 98 4.62 10.97 -1.44
CA PHE A 98 4.30 12.31 -0.99
C PHE A 98 5.56 13.17 -0.84
N GLY A 99 5.38 14.47 -1.02
CA GLY A 99 6.44 15.45 -0.81
C GLY A 99 5.89 16.86 -0.63
N ILE A 100 6.58 17.66 0.18
CA ILE A 100 6.28 19.07 0.36
C ILE A 100 7.22 19.86 -0.55
N LYS A 101 6.65 20.67 -1.44
CA LYS A 101 7.41 21.61 -2.28
C LYS A 101 6.76 22.98 -2.20
N HIS A 102 7.53 23.98 -1.80
CA HIS A 102 7.06 25.36 -1.56
C HIS A 102 5.82 25.43 -0.64
N GLY A 103 5.79 24.63 0.44
CA GLY A 103 4.68 24.58 1.39
C GLY A 103 3.41 23.89 0.88
N LYS A 104 3.43 23.30 -0.32
CA LYS A 104 2.31 22.52 -0.86
C LYS A 104 2.61 21.03 -0.80
N LEU A 105 1.61 20.26 -0.36
CA LEU A 105 1.62 18.80 -0.38
C LEU A 105 1.38 18.30 -1.82
N TYR A 106 2.32 17.51 -2.32
CA TYR A 106 2.18 16.73 -3.54
C TYR A 106 1.99 15.27 -3.16
N LEU A 107 1.02 14.61 -3.79
CA LEU A 107 0.70 13.21 -3.60
C LEU A 107 0.54 12.54 -4.96
N SER A 108 1.28 11.45 -5.18
CA SER A 108 1.09 10.52 -6.28
C SER A 108 0.65 9.18 -5.72
N VAL A 109 -0.30 8.52 -6.39
CA VAL A 109 -0.83 7.22 -5.97
C VAL A 109 -0.67 6.22 -7.09
N THR A 110 0.03 5.12 -6.81
CA THR A 110 0.25 4.02 -7.73
C THR A 110 -0.41 2.76 -7.20
N PHE A 111 -1.15 2.06 -8.06
CA PHE A 111 -1.76 0.77 -7.76
C PHE A 111 -1.11 -0.30 -8.63
N GLU A 112 -0.49 -1.28 -7.99
CA GLU A 112 0.05 -2.46 -8.67
C GLU A 112 -0.81 -3.68 -8.32
N SER A 113 -1.30 -4.38 -9.33
CA SER A 113 -2.08 -5.61 -9.13
C SER A 113 -1.14 -6.81 -9.25
N ASN A 114 -0.94 -7.54 -8.15
CA ASN A 114 -0.04 -8.70 -8.13
C ASN A 114 -0.83 -10.00 -8.26
N TYR A 115 -0.81 -10.58 -9.47
CA TYR A 115 -1.45 -11.87 -9.77
C TYR A 115 -0.41 -12.99 -9.72
N ASN A 116 -0.52 -13.87 -8.72
CA ASN A 116 0.37 -15.01 -8.61
C ASN A 116 -0.14 -16.16 -9.51
N MET A 117 0.52 -16.38 -10.67
CA MET A 117 0.25 -17.51 -11.56
C MET A 117 0.97 -18.82 -11.18
N ALA A 118 1.83 -18.83 -10.15
CA ALA A 118 2.53 -20.05 -9.74
C ALA A 118 1.55 -21.16 -9.35
N ASN A 119 0.39 -20.81 -8.78
CA ASN A 119 -0.65 -21.77 -8.45
C ASN A 119 -1.34 -22.38 -9.67
N VAL A 120 -1.33 -21.74 -10.85
CA VAL A 120 -1.99 -22.30 -12.05
C VAL A 120 -1.26 -23.54 -12.56
N LEU A 121 0.07 -23.56 -12.46
CA LEU A 121 0.90 -24.68 -12.95
C LEU A 121 0.72 -25.96 -12.10
N PHE A 122 0.47 -25.84 -10.79
CA PHE A 122 0.24 -27.01 -9.93
C PHE A 122 -1.09 -27.71 -10.22
N HIS A 123 -2.12 -27.00 -10.67
CA HIS A 123 -3.43 -27.60 -10.99
C HIS A 123 -3.44 -28.30 -12.36
N VAL A 124 -2.63 -27.83 -13.33
CA VAL A 124 -2.53 -28.48 -14.65
C VAL A 124 -1.78 -29.81 -14.56
N ASN A 125 -0.77 -29.91 -13.69
CA ASN A 125 0.05 -31.11 -13.61
C ASN A 125 -0.65 -32.27 -12.85
N ASN A 126 -1.53 -31.97 -11.91
CA ASN A 126 -2.18 -33.00 -11.10
C ASN A 126 -3.28 -33.80 -11.86
N ARG A 127 -3.82 -33.26 -12.97
CA ARG A 127 -4.77 -33.99 -13.83
C ARG A 127 -4.12 -35.07 -14.71
N LYS A 128 -2.80 -35.06 -14.91
CA LYS A 128 -2.11 -36.04 -15.77
C LYS A 128 -1.58 -37.28 -15.03
N LEU A 129 -1.57 -37.29 -13.70
CA LEU A 129 -1.09 -38.42 -12.91
C LEU A 129 -2.17 -39.41 -12.46
N GLY A 130 -3.47 -39.10 -12.60
CA GLY A 130 -4.57 -39.98 -12.19
C GLY A 130 -5.06 -41.02 -13.21
N LYS A 131 -4.35 -41.23 -14.34
CA LYS A 131 -4.82 -42.09 -15.45
C LYS A 131 -3.83 -43.17 -15.91
N ARG A 132 -2.95 -43.63 -15.03
CA ARG A 132 -2.07 -44.79 -15.28
C ARG A 132 -1.95 -45.65 -14.03
N ASP A 133 -3.04 -46.30 -13.65
CA ASP A 133 -3.00 -47.60 -12.97
C ASP A 133 -4.43 -48.11 -12.82
N ARG A 134 -4.81 -49.05 -13.68
CA ARG A 134 -5.89 -50.05 -13.55
C ARG A 134 -6.16 -50.71 -14.91
N SER A 135 -5.22 -51.55 -15.33
CA SER A 135 -5.40 -52.69 -16.25
C SER A 135 -4.22 -53.60 -15.91
N GLY A 136 -4.32 -54.56 -15.00
CA GLY A 136 -5.25 -55.68 -15.04
C GLY A 136 -4.40 -56.93 -15.31
N GLU A 137 -3.98 -57.59 -14.24
CA GLU A 137 -3.46 -58.96 -14.26
C GLU A 137 -4.50 -59.89 -14.89
N HIS A 138 -4.08 -60.71 -15.86
CA HIS A 138 -4.44 -62.12 -16.07
C HIS A 138 -3.76 -62.66 -17.33
#